data_AF-A0A3S0QHU5-F1
#
_entry.id   AF-A0A3S0QHU5-F1
#
_cell.length_a   1.000
_cell.length_b   1.000
_cell.length_c   1.000
_cell.angle_alpha   90.00
_cell.angle_beta   90.00
_cell.angle_gamma   90.00
#
_symmetry.space_group_name_H-M   'P 1'
#
loop_
_entity.id
_entity.type
_entity.pdbx_description
1 polymer ?
#
loop_
_entity_poly.entity_id
_entity_poly.type
_entity_poly.pdbx_seq_one_letter_code
_entity_poly.pdbx_strand_id
1 'polypeptide(L)'
;MSEVFLDSELQAKDYRRIAKALDISGYSLAELRSILEDEVAPAFASNLCSVAGEWAGWRENDVQTIMFQSLSRRRFRLLSWLKRVLRRRHIEQEWEKIAQFLEQG
;
A
#
# COMPACT_ATOMS: atom_id res chain seq x y z
N MET A 1 3.11 -4.65 -0.64
CA MET A 1 1.97 -3.71 -0.78
C MET A 1 2.38 -2.32 -1.24
N SER A 2 3.58 -1.81 -0.97
CA SER A 2 3.99 -0.44 -1.39
C SER A 2 3.88 -0.19 -2.90
N GLU A 3 3.89 -1.25 -3.71
CA GLU A 3 3.77 -1.21 -5.16
C GLU A 3 2.48 -0.56 -5.69
N VAL A 4 1.36 -0.62 -4.94
CA VAL A 4 0.09 0.05 -5.34
C VAL A 4 0.14 1.58 -5.25
N PHE A 5 1.27 2.12 -4.79
CA PHE A 5 1.54 3.55 -4.70
C PHE A 5 2.58 4.03 -5.72
N LEU A 6 3.04 3.16 -6.64
CA LEU A 6 3.87 3.58 -7.77
C LEU A 6 3.00 4.23 -8.86
N ASP A 7 3.59 5.17 -9.60
CA ASP A 7 2.96 5.83 -10.77
C ASP A 7 2.91 4.91 -12.00
N SER A 8 3.24 3.63 -11.83
CA SER A 8 3.18 2.59 -12.86
C SER A 8 1.87 1.81 -12.74
N GLU A 9 1.12 1.71 -13.83
CA GLU A 9 -0.10 0.90 -13.87
C GLU A 9 0.21 -0.59 -13.62
N LEU A 10 -0.26 -1.12 -12.49
CA LEU A 10 -0.10 -2.54 -12.15
C LEU A 10 -0.95 -3.41 -13.07
N GLN A 11 -0.36 -4.50 -13.57
CA GLN A 11 -1.05 -5.50 -14.38
C GLN A 11 -1.60 -6.64 -13.51
N ALA A 12 -2.52 -7.44 -14.04
CA ALA A 12 -3.11 -8.59 -13.33
C ALA A 12 -2.06 -9.56 -12.73
N LYS A 13 -0.91 -9.73 -13.40
CA LYS A 13 0.20 -10.57 -12.91
C LYS A 13 0.83 -10.01 -11.63
N ASP A 14 0.86 -8.68 -11.49
CA ASP A 14 1.45 -7.98 -10.35
C ASP A 14 0.53 -8.11 -9.14
N TYR A 15 -0.79 -7.93 -9.32
CA TYR A 15 -1.77 -8.20 -8.26
C TYR A 15 -1.73 -9.65 -7.79
N ARG A 16 -1.60 -10.63 -8.69
CA ARG A 16 -1.45 -12.04 -8.30
C ARG A 16 -0.18 -12.27 -7.49
N ARG A 17 0.94 -11.66 -7.89
CA ARG A 17 2.21 -11.75 -7.14
C ARG A 17 2.09 -11.14 -5.75
N ILE A 18 1.45 -9.97 -5.65
CA ILE A 18 1.16 -9.30 -4.38
C ILE A 18 0.28 -10.20 -3.51
N ALA A 19 -0.85 -10.67 -4.02
CA ALA A 19 -1.77 -11.55 -3.28
C ALA A 19 -1.06 -12.79 -2.73
N LYS A 20 -0.26 -13.48 -3.56
CA LYS A 20 0.54 -14.64 -3.11
C LYS A 20 1.51 -14.29 -1.98
N ALA A 21 2.18 -13.14 -2.05
CA ALA A 21 3.07 -12.69 -0.99
C ALA A 21 2.32 -12.38 0.32
N LEU A 22 1.10 -11.86 0.21
CA LEU A 22 0.24 -11.59 1.36
C LEU A 22 -0.32 -12.87 1.97
N ASP A 23 -0.72 -13.84 1.17
CA ASP A 23 -1.22 -15.12 1.65
C ASP A 23 -0.17 -15.87 2.50
N ILE A 24 1.10 -15.85 2.06
CA ILE A 24 2.23 -16.43 2.79
C ILE A 24 2.44 -15.77 4.18
N SER A 25 2.02 -14.53 4.36
CA SER A 25 2.20 -13.82 5.64
C SER A 25 1.31 -14.34 6.77
N GLY A 26 0.23 -15.06 6.44
CA GLY A 26 -0.70 -15.63 7.42
C GLY A 26 -1.64 -14.62 8.09
N TYR A 27 -1.63 -13.35 7.67
CA TYR A 27 -2.59 -12.36 8.15
C TYR A 27 -3.98 -12.56 7.54
N SER A 28 -5.02 -12.30 8.32
CA SER A 28 -6.39 -12.28 7.83
C SER A 28 -6.61 -11.13 6.83
N LEU A 29 -7.62 -11.27 5.98
CA LEU A 29 -8.00 -10.24 5.01
C LEU A 29 -8.30 -8.88 5.68
N ALA A 30 -8.89 -8.90 6.88
CA ALA A 30 -9.15 -7.69 7.66
C ALA A 30 -7.85 -7.03 8.19
N GLU A 31 -6.89 -7.83 8.65
CA GLU A 31 -5.59 -7.33 9.10
C GLU A 31 -4.78 -6.76 7.94
N LEU A 32 -4.75 -7.46 6.80
CA LEU A 32 -4.09 -6.98 5.58
C LEU A 32 -4.67 -5.63 5.12
N ARG A 33 -5.99 -5.49 5.16
CA ARG A 33 -6.66 -4.22 4.87
C ARG A 33 -6.26 -3.12 5.85
N SER A 34 -6.25 -3.42 7.14
CA SER A 34 -5.84 -2.48 8.18
C SER A 34 -4.39 -2.01 7.98
N ILE A 35 -3.47 -2.94 7.72
CA ILE A 35 -2.05 -2.64 7.43
C ILE A 35 -1.92 -1.72 6.20
N LEU A 36 -2.68 -2.02 5.13
CA LEU A 36 -2.68 -1.18 3.92
C LEU A 36 -3.17 0.24 4.23
N GLU A 37 -4.29 0.37 4.93
CA GLU A 37 -4.93 1.66 5.23
C GLU A 37 -4.17 2.51 6.24
N ASP A 38 -3.69 1.90 7.33
CA ASP A 38 -3.18 2.60 8.51
C ASP A 38 -1.64 2.66 8.59
N GLU A 39 -0.92 1.81 7.85
CA GLU A 39 0.54 1.76 7.89
C GLU A 39 1.18 2.08 6.55
N VAL A 40 0.81 1.36 5.49
CA VAL A 40 1.43 1.49 4.17
C VAL A 40 0.95 2.77 3.48
N ALA A 41 -0.36 3.04 3.45
CA ALA A 41 -0.88 4.21 2.76
C ALA A 41 -0.31 5.53 3.32
N PRO A 42 -0.25 5.79 4.65
CA PRO A 42 0.37 7.01 5.15
C PRO A 42 1.85 7.16 4.79
N ALA A 43 2.57 6.05 4.64
CA ALA A 43 3.98 6.03 4.30
C ALA A 43 4.25 6.37 2.81
N PHE A 44 3.41 5.87 1.90
CA PHE A 44 3.64 5.97 0.45
C PHE A 44 2.66 6.92 -0.28
N ALA A 45 1.63 7.42 0.39
CA ALA A 45 0.60 8.31 -0.16
C ALA A 45 1.13 9.54 -0.89
N SER A 46 2.23 10.14 -0.41
CA SER A 46 2.81 11.32 -1.06
C SER A 46 3.27 11.04 -2.48
N ASN A 47 3.57 9.77 -2.79
CA ASN A 47 3.98 9.34 -4.12
C ASN A 47 2.84 9.45 -5.15
N LEU A 48 1.58 9.43 -4.72
CA LEU A 48 0.43 9.63 -5.61
C LEU A 48 0.21 11.12 -5.96
N CYS A 49 0.79 12.05 -5.19
CA CYS A 49 0.59 13.49 -5.36
C CYS A 49 1.73 14.19 -6.10
N SER A 50 2.85 13.49 -6.34
CA SER A 50 4.01 14.01 -7.04
C SER A 50 4.32 13.03 -8.17
N VAL A 51 4.48 13.53 -9.40
CA VAL A 51 5.04 12.73 -10.50
C VAL A 51 6.46 12.37 -10.08
N ALA A 52 6.62 11.22 -9.43
CA ALA A 52 7.89 10.75 -8.93
C ALA A 52 8.65 10.18 -10.12
N GLY A 53 9.42 11.04 -10.80
CA GLY A 53 10.17 10.70 -12.00
C GLY A 53 11.06 9.47 -11.82
N GLU A 54 11.07 8.61 -12.84
CA GLU A 54 11.97 7.46 -13.06
C GLU A 54 12.34 6.60 -11.83
N TRP A 55 11.42 6.35 -10.90
CA TRP A 55 11.64 5.31 -9.90
C TRP A 55 11.32 3.96 -10.54
N ALA A 56 12.35 3.19 -10.90
CA ALA A 56 12.26 1.84 -11.44
C ALA A 56 11.72 0.78 -10.44
N GLY A 57 10.80 1.18 -9.55
CA GLY A 57 10.33 0.42 -8.40
C GLY A 57 11.07 0.76 -7.11
N TRP A 58 10.57 0.24 -5.99
CA TRP A 58 11.19 0.41 -4.68
C TRP A 58 12.19 -0.72 -4.40
N ARG A 59 13.40 -0.40 -3.95
CA ARG A 59 14.28 -1.41 -3.35
C ARG A 59 13.78 -1.71 -1.93
N GLU A 60 13.99 -2.95 -1.48
CA GLU A 60 13.51 -3.40 -0.17
C GLU A 60 14.02 -2.51 0.98
N ASN A 61 15.29 -2.12 0.96
CA ASN A 61 15.88 -1.22 1.97
C ASN A 61 15.21 0.17 1.99
N ASP A 62 14.79 0.67 0.83
CA ASP A 62 14.12 1.97 0.71
C ASP A 62 12.70 1.86 1.32
N VAL A 63 11.98 0.78 1.02
CA VAL A 63 10.66 0.50 1.63
C VAL A 63 10.75 0.40 3.16
N GLN A 64 11.72 -0.36 3.67
CA GLN A 64 11.91 -0.53 5.11
C GLN A 64 12.21 0.81 5.80
N THR A 65 13.06 1.63 5.19
CA THR A 65 13.39 2.97 5.71
C THR A 65 12.18 3.88 5.76
N ILE A 66 11.39 3.93 4.69
CA ILE A 66 10.15 4.73 4.60
C ILE A 66 9.13 4.27 5.65
N MET A 67 8.92 2.96 5.77
CA MET A 67 8.03 2.39 6.78
C MET A 67 8.47 2.73 8.20
N PHE A 68 9.76 2.55 8.52
CA PHE A 68 10.30 2.86 9.85
C PHE A 68 10.13 4.35 10.20
N GLN A 69 10.38 5.24 9.24
CA GLN A 69 10.15 6.68 9.42
C GLN A 69 8.67 7.03 9.57
N SER A 70 7.77 6.37 8.85
CA SER A 70 6.33 6.57 8.96
C SER A 70 5.81 6.12 10.33
N LEU A 71 6.20 4.91 10.76
CA LEU A 71 5.78 4.31 12.03
C LEU A 71 6.31 5.07 13.24
N SER A 72 7.55 5.58 13.19
CA SER A 72 8.12 6.42 14.27
C SER A 72 7.45 7.80 14.38
N ARG A 73 6.82 8.29 13.31
CA ARG A 73 6.07 9.56 13.26
C ARG A 73 4.59 9.41 13.67
N ARG A 74 4.19 8.34 14.38
CA ARG A 74 2.82 8.01 14.87
C ARG A 74 2.12 9.06 15.76
N ARG A 75 2.54 10.31 15.72
CA ARG A 75 2.13 11.43 16.57
C ARG A 75 0.99 12.29 15.98
N PHE A 76 0.60 12.11 14.71
CA PHE A 76 -0.47 12.90 14.08
C PHE A 76 -1.60 12.07 13.43
N ARG A 77 -2.38 11.36 14.28
CA ARG A 77 -3.55 10.56 13.86
C ARG A 77 -4.67 11.38 13.19
N LEU A 78 -4.86 12.64 13.57
CA LEU A 78 -5.91 13.52 13.02
C LEU A 78 -5.65 13.91 11.56
N LEU A 79 -4.40 14.26 11.22
CA LEU A 79 -3.99 14.51 9.83
C LEU A 79 -4.08 13.23 8.99
N SER A 80 -3.88 12.07 9.61
CA SER A 80 -4.04 10.76 8.95
C SER A 80 -5.49 10.49 8.52
N TRP A 81 -6.49 10.87 9.32
CA TRP A 81 -7.91 10.65 8.98
C TRP A 81 -8.36 11.45 7.74
N LEU A 82 -8.05 12.75 7.67
CA LEU A 82 -8.33 13.59 6.49
C LEU A 82 -7.65 13.04 5.23
N LYS A 83 -6.38 12.66 5.39
CA LYS A 83 -5.58 12.01 4.36
C LYS A 83 -6.14 10.65 3.94
N ARG A 84 -6.72 9.88 4.87
CA ARG A 84 -7.41 8.61 4.61
C ARG A 84 -8.66 8.83 3.77
N VAL A 85 -9.46 9.85 4.07
CA VAL A 85 -10.64 10.20 3.28
C VAL A 85 -10.26 10.54 1.84
N LEU A 86 -9.21 11.33 1.64
CA LEU A 86 -8.75 11.73 0.30
C LEU A 86 -8.25 10.55 -0.55
N ARG A 87 -7.62 9.55 0.08
CA ARG A 87 -7.08 8.37 -0.61
C ARG A 87 -8.02 7.18 -0.64
N ARG A 88 -9.19 7.29 0.00
CA ARG A 88 -10.12 6.18 0.21
C ARG A 88 -10.46 5.47 -1.09
N ARG A 89 -10.80 6.24 -2.14
CA ARG A 89 -11.17 5.67 -3.44
C ARG A 89 -10.04 4.87 -4.09
N HIS A 90 -8.81 5.39 -4.06
CA HIS A 90 -7.64 4.68 -4.60
C HIS A 90 -7.39 3.38 -3.83
N ILE A 91 -7.38 3.45 -2.50
CA ILE A 91 -7.15 2.28 -1.66
C ILE A 91 -8.26 1.24 -1.86
N GLU A 92 -9.52 1.65 -1.97
CA GLU A 92 -10.64 0.73 -2.22
C GLU A 92 -10.49 0.03 -3.58
N GLN A 93 -10.17 0.76 -4.65
CA GLN A 93 -9.97 0.17 -5.99
C GLN A 93 -8.81 -0.81 -6.03
N GLU A 94 -7.67 -0.46 -5.44
CA GLU A 94 -6.50 -1.33 -5.40
C GLU A 94 -6.73 -2.54 -4.49
N TRP A 95 -7.45 -2.35 -3.38
CA TRP A 95 -7.82 -3.43 -2.47
C TRP A 95 -8.77 -4.43 -3.12
N GLU A 96 -9.78 -3.99 -3.85
CA GLU A 96 -10.72 -4.89 -4.56
C GLU A 96 -9.97 -5.81 -5.53
N LYS A 97 -9.01 -5.28 -6.28
CA LYS A 97 -8.18 -6.08 -7.19
C LYS A 97 -7.32 -7.10 -6.43
N ILE A 98 -6.70 -6.70 -5.31
CA ILE A 98 -5.92 -7.61 -4.48
C ILE A 98 -6.80 -8.71 -3.87
N ALA A 99 -7.94 -8.33 -3.28
CA ALA A 99 -8.87 -9.23 -2.62
C ALA A 99 -9.43 -10.28 -3.58
N GLN A 100 -9.74 -9.88 -4.83
CA GLN A 100 -10.18 -10.81 -5.86
C GLN A 100 -9.19 -11.96 -6.10
N PHE A 101 -7.88 -11.71 -6.02
CA PHE A 101 -6.86 -12.76 -6.15
C PHE A 101 -6.59 -13.52 -4.86
N LEU A 102 -6.86 -12.93 -3.69
CA LEU A 102 -6.75 -13.61 -2.39
C LEU A 102 -7.89 -14.60 -2.16
N GLU A 103 -9.10 -14.31 -2.64
CA GLU A 103 -10.26 -15.20 -2.50
C GLU A 103 -10.26 -16.36 -3.51
N GLN A 104 -9.41 -16.30 -4.53
CA GLN A 104 -9.29 -17.32 -5.60
C GLN A 104 -8.12 -18.31 -5.40
N GLY A 105 -7.27 -18.08 -4.38
CA GLY A 105 -6.15 -18.95 -4.01
C GLY A 105 -6.53 -19.93 -2.91
#